data_AF-X1U0M0-F1
#
_entry.id   AF-X1U0M0-F1
#
_cell.length_a   1.000
_cell.length_b   1.000
_cell.length_c   1.000
_cell.angle_alpha   90.00
_cell.angle_beta   90.00
_cell.angle_gamma   90.00
#
_symmetry.space_group_name_H-M   'P 1'
#
loop_
_entity.id
_entity.type
_entity.pdbx_description
1 polymer ?
#
loop_
_entity_poly.entity_id
_entity_poly.type
_entity_poly.pdbx_seq_one_letter_code
_entity_poly.pdbx_strand_id
1 'polypeptide(L)' 'EHVQSLTFQYEDADGNPPATAADVRRIEVTITIRTAKPDPDYTLNGGYRTYTLTSVITPRNLGL' A
#
# COMPACT_ATOMS: atom_id res chain seq x y z
N GLU A 1 12.85 -3.91 -12.42
CA GLU A 1 12.15 -3.63 -11.15
C GLU A 1 10.66 -3.47 -11.44
N HIS A 2 9.80 -4.26 -10.78
CA HIS A 2 8.35 -4.34 -11.09
C HIS A 2 7.48 -3.56 -10.12
N VAL A 3 7.99 -3.25 -8.93
CA VAL A 3 7.34 -2.37 -7.97
C VAL A 3 7.37 -0.96 -8.54
N GLN A 4 6.20 -0.35 -8.67
CA GLN A 4 6.04 1.03 -9.13
C GLN A 4 5.95 1.99 -7.96
N SER A 5 5.28 1.58 -6.88
CA SER A 5 5.20 2.34 -5.64
C SER A 5 5.01 1.43 -4.44
N LEU A 6 5.49 1.89 -3.28
CA LEU A 6 5.21 1.32 -1.98
C LEU A 6 5.03 2.48 -1.00
N THR A 7 3.86 2.56 -0.38
CA THR A 7 3.51 3.60 0.59
C THR A 7 3.08 2.98 1.91
N PHE A 8 3.40 3.68 3.00
CA PHE A 8 3.01 3.36 4.36
C PHE A 8 2.27 4.56 4.94
N GLN A 9 1.05 4.33 5.41
CA GLN A 9 0.27 5.32 6.14
C GLN A 9 0.05 4.80 7.56
N TYR A 10 0.45 5.61 8.54
CA TYR A 10 0.23 5.33 9.94
C TYR A 10 -1.12 5.89 10.36
N GLU A 11 -1.88 5.09 11.09
CA GLU A 11 -3.24 5.41 11.49
C GLU A 11 -3.44 5.13 12.98
N ASP A 12 -4.38 5.83 13.59
CA ASP A 12 -4.90 5.53 14.92
C ASP A 12 -5.81 4.28 14.93
N ALA A 13 -6.44 3.99 16.07
CA ALA A 13 -7.32 2.83 16.22
C ALA A 13 -8.54 2.87 15.28
N ASP A 14 -8.99 4.07 14.91
CA ASP A 14 -10.19 4.32 14.10
C ASP A 14 -9.87 4.48 12.60
N GLY A 15 -8.58 4.53 12.24
CA GLY A 15 -8.14 4.68 10.85
C GLY A 15 -7.88 6.11 10.39
N ASN A 16 -7.75 7.04 11.32
CA ASN A 16 -7.43 8.42 11.00
C ASN A 16 -5.93 8.69 11.15
N PRO A 17 -5.42 9.79 10.56
CA PRO A 17 -4.08 10.25 10.84
C PRO A 17 -3.88 10.46 12.34
N PRO A 18 -2.85 9.87 12.95
CA PRO A 18 -2.64 9.94 14.38
C PRO A 18 -2.26 11.38 14.78
N ALA A 19 -2.79 11.87 15.91
CA ALA A 19 -2.44 13.19 16.43
C ALA A 19 -0.98 13.24 16.93
N THR A 20 -0.51 12.13 17.49
CA THR A 20 0.88 11.94 17.92
C THR A 20 1.40 10.56 17.53
N ALA A 21 2.72 10.37 17.52
CA ALA A 21 3.32 9.07 17.26
C ALA A 21 2.90 7.97 18.26
N ALA A 22 2.49 8.37 19.47
CA ALA A 22 2.01 7.44 20.50
C ALA A 22 0.60 6.89 20.19
N ASP A 23 -0.14 7.51 19.27
CA ASP A 23 -1.50 7.12 18.91
C ASP A 23 -1.56 6.11 17.76
N VAL A 24 -0.41 5.77 17.15
CA VAL A 24 -0.35 4.83 16.03
C VAL A 24 -0.80 3.44 16.48
N ARG A 25 -1.82 2.88 15.82
CA ARG A 25 -2.35 1.53 16.10
C ARG A 25 -2.46 0.68 14.84
N ARG A 26 -2.50 1.30 13.66
CA ARG A 26 -2.66 0.63 12.37
C ARG A 26 -1.63 1.17 11.37
N ILE A 27 -1.25 0.32 10.43
CA ILE A 27 -0.39 0.67 9.30
C ILE A 27 -1.12 0.21 8.05
N GLU A 28 -1.53 1.14 7.21
CA GLU A 28 -1.96 0.84 5.86
C GLU A 28 -0.73 0.79 4.95
N VAL A 29 -0.57 -0.33 4.26
CA VAL A 29 0.47 -0.57 3.27
C VAL A 29 -0.20 -0.65 1.91
N THR A 30 0.20 0.23 1.00
CA THR A 30 -0.28 0.21 -0.39
C THR A 30 0.91 -0.04 -1.31
N ILE A 31 0.82 -1.07 -2.15
CA ILE A 31 1.83 -1.42 -3.14
C ILE A 31 1.21 -1.41 -4.53
N THR A 32 1.87 -0.75 -5.48
CA THR A 32 1.54 -0.84 -6.91
C THR A 32 2.62 -1.61 -7.63
N ILE A 33 2.24 -2.66 -8.34
CA ILE A 33 3.12 -3.47 -9.16
C ILE A 33 2.72 -3.39 -10.63
N ARG A 34 3.68 -3.64 -11.51
CA ARG A 34 3.48 -3.78 -12.96
C ARG A 34 3.84 -5.19 -13.40
N THR A 35 3.07 -5.76 -14.32
CA THR A 35 3.38 -7.08 -14.91
C THR A 35 4.75 -7.08 -15.59
N ALA A 36 5.43 -8.22 -15.56
CA ALA A 36 6.76 -8.35 -16.17
C ALA A 36 6.72 -8.32 -17.71
N LYS A 37 5.60 -8.73 -18.30
CA LYS A 37 5.40 -8.79 -19.75
C LYS A 37 4.25 -7.87 -20.17
N PRO A 38 4.37 -7.22 -21.34
CA PRO A 38 3.25 -6.54 -21.94
C PRO A 38 2.24 -7.59 -22.44
N ASP A 39 0.97 -7.28 -22.27
CA ASP A 39 -0.16 -7.97 -22.88
C ASP A 39 -0.51 -7.23 -24.18
N PRO A 40 -0.38 -7.89 -25.35
CA PRO A 40 -0.73 -7.30 -26.65
C PRO A 40 -2.17 -6.81 -26.74
N ASP A 41 -3.09 -7.43 -25.99
CA ASP A 41 -4.52 -7.07 -25.98
C ASP A 41 -4.81 -5.91 -25.01
N TYR A 42 -3.80 -5.40 -24.31
CA TYR A 42 -3.91 -4.28 -23.37
C TYR A 42 -3.14 -3.06 -23.86
N THR A 43 -3.78 -2.17 -24.63
CA THR A 43 -3.09 -1.05 -25.30
C THR A 43 -2.66 0.09 -24.38
N LEU A 44 -3.22 0.18 -23.17
CA LEU A 44 -2.88 1.20 -22.19
C LEU A 44 -1.50 0.92 -21.56
N ASN A 45 -0.82 1.96 -21.06
CA ASN A 45 0.47 1.85 -20.36
C ASN A 45 1.53 1.05 -21.14
N GLY A 46 1.50 1.12 -22.47
CA GLY A 46 2.45 0.43 -23.35
C GLY A 46 2.38 -1.10 -23.28
N GLY A 47 1.21 -1.68 -23.03
CA GLY A 47 1.04 -3.14 -22.91
C GLY A 47 0.97 -3.64 -21.48
N TYR A 48 1.37 -2.86 -20.49
CA TYR A 48 1.62 -3.39 -19.15
C TYR A 48 0.45 -3.14 -18.21
N ARG A 49 -0.03 -4.21 -17.56
CA ARG A 49 -1.04 -4.10 -16.51
C ARG A 49 -0.39 -3.70 -15.20
N THR A 50 -1.09 -2.86 -14.45
CA THR A 50 -0.71 -2.42 -13.11
C THR A 50 -1.75 -2.86 -12.10
N TYR A 51 -1.31 -3.33 -10.95
CA TYR A 51 -2.18 -3.77 -9.86
C TYR A 51 -1.78 -3.06 -8.58
N THR A 52 -2.77 -2.55 -7.86
CA THR A 52 -2.59 -1.93 -6.55
C THR A 52 -3.23 -2.82 -5.50
N LEU A 53 -2.46 -3.17 -4.46
CA LEU A 53 -2.94 -3.89 -3.29
C LEU A 53 -2.79 -2.99 -2.08
N THR A 54 -3.86 -2.90 -1.30
CA THR A 54 -3.89 -2.20 -0.01
C THR A 54 -4.14 -3.22 1.09
N SER A 55 -3.34 -3.15 2.16
CA SER A 55 -3.47 -4.02 3.33
C SER A 55 -3.33 -3.21 4.60
N VAL A 56 -4.16 -3.51 5.58
CA VAL A 56 -4.11 -2.91 6.91
C VAL A 56 -3.49 -3.91 7.87
N ILE A 57 -2.45 -3.48 8.56
CA ILE A 57 -1.74 -4.26 9.57
C ILE A 57 -1.98 -3.61 10.93
N THR A 58 -2.31 -4.43 11.93
CA THR A 58 -2.41 -4.01 13.33
C THR A 58 -1.30 -4.70 14.13
N PRO A 59 -0.14 -4.04 14.35
CA PRO A 59 0.97 -4.62 15.08
C PRO A 59 0.61 -4.88 16.56
N ARG A 60 0.96 -6.07 17.06
CA ARG A 60 0.61 -6.50 18.42
C ARG A 60 1.35 -5.78 19.56
N ASN A 61 2.35 -4.94 19.27
CA ASN A 61 3.23 -4.33 20.28
C ASN A 61 3.44 -2.81 20.08
N LEU A 62 2.41 -2.07 19.63
CA LEU A 62 2.46 -0.61 19.48
C LEU A 62 2.12 0.17 20.77
N GLY A 63 2.22 -0.46 21.93
CA GLY A 63 1.88 0.15 23.22
C GLY A 63 0.38 0.16 23.48
N LEU A 64 0.02 -0.24 24.70
CA LEU A 64 -1.23 0.14 25.35
C LEU A 64 -0.93 1.34 26.24
#